data_AF-A0A413H4X9-F1
#
_entry.id   AF-A0A413H4X9-F1
#
_cell.length_a   1.000
_cell.length_b   1.000
_cell.length_c   1.000
_cell.angle_alpha   90.00
_cell.angle_beta   90.00
_cell.angle_gamma   90.00
#
_symmetry.space_group_name_H-M   'P 1'
#
loop_
_entity.id
_entity.type
_entity.pdbx_description
1 polymer ?
#
loop_
_entity_poly.entity_id
_entity_poly.type
_entity_poly.pdbx_seq_one_letter_code
_entity_poly.pdbx_strand_id
1 'polypeptide(L)'
;MSETIQDLYTSFSEQMEPIQEDSRYFRYLFEMAQASGTTIEQQREELVKVVDEEWISMIEDSLDAINTIIENPRRFITTEEEVVPVSLAKKISADSVRHLSQNTQFLAPSDDGGVHPTRILNVNTVETYDLYENRFIYHLIQRLLTFVDKRTDVIFWSTGNEIRNRFKMHSKIDDAYEEIEYNVEMTVKNRQSFAENDADNMDVFMRIDRVRRLVMALRGASFCQIMNGCSAVRSPIQRTNLIMKDPNYRKCYQLWQFMERYDKVGYNIDVQQQALAFDDEYMVQMYTNLINNYTVFKSLTDDERNLQELESVQHAPVAPKFIKEIKEVQVDSPDLPDVEVRRVFVEKVTQAQLDAEQALAEAREQIEELQGQVKSWKVQAHALTDERDDLADELDEAKTRELALTQRAQMAEADVEELQGSLEDVEAGKKAAEADAVEARETAAAQLEQMRAEADAEVAAARADADAKVLPPSRRLPSRSRRLRAMLLRPWPPRRLPTLPSCRPPRTQPRPSLPPCARYLPRRSPSCMPSWTPLSCRLRKCS
;
A
#
# COMPACT_ATOMS: atom_id res chain seq x y z
N MET A 1 -3.68 9.70 21.95
CA MET A 1 -2.41 9.29 22.60
C MET A 1 -2.04 10.23 23.74
N SER A 2 -2.16 11.56 23.59
CA SER A 2 -1.97 12.52 24.69
C SER A 2 -3.03 12.37 25.79
N GLU A 3 -4.31 12.23 25.41
CA GLU A 3 -5.43 12.05 26.35
C GLU A 3 -5.23 10.82 27.24
N THR A 4 -4.83 9.68 26.68
CA THR A 4 -4.62 8.43 27.43
C THR A 4 -3.48 8.48 28.45
N ILE A 5 -2.40 9.25 28.19
CA ILE A 5 -1.29 9.40 29.16
C ILE A 5 -1.69 10.37 30.27
N GLN A 6 -2.41 11.44 29.91
CA GLN A 6 -2.93 12.39 30.89
C GLN A 6 -3.94 11.73 31.83
N ASP A 7 -4.80 10.87 31.32
CA ASP A 7 -5.77 10.10 32.12
C ASP A 7 -5.06 9.15 33.08
N LEU A 8 -4.05 8.41 32.60
CA LEU A 8 -3.21 7.55 33.45
C LEU A 8 -2.51 8.35 34.55
N TYR A 9 -1.90 9.48 34.18
CA TYR A 9 -1.25 10.37 35.14
C TYR A 9 -2.23 10.89 36.20
N THR A 10 -3.42 11.32 35.78
CA THR A 10 -4.47 11.81 36.68
C THR A 10 -4.88 10.71 37.66
N SER A 11 -5.15 9.50 37.17
CA SER A 11 -5.48 8.35 38.03
C SER A 11 -4.38 7.98 39.02
N PHE A 12 -3.11 8.12 38.62
CA PHE A 12 -1.97 7.88 39.49
C PHE A 12 -1.87 8.98 40.58
N SER A 13 -2.07 10.24 40.20
CA SER A 13 -2.04 11.36 41.13
C SER A 13 -3.15 11.28 42.19
N GLU A 14 -4.37 10.93 41.78
CA GLU A 14 -5.52 10.75 42.69
C GLU A 14 -5.30 9.62 43.70
N GLN A 15 -4.60 8.55 43.30
CA GLN A 15 -4.26 7.45 44.20
C GLN A 15 -3.15 7.80 45.19
N MET A 16 -2.25 8.72 44.83
CA MET A 16 -1.12 9.12 45.66
C MET A 16 -1.47 10.19 46.68
N GLU A 17 -2.45 11.04 46.39
CA GLU A 17 -2.93 12.13 47.27
C GLU A 17 -3.17 11.70 48.73
N PRO A 18 -3.94 10.62 49.04
CA PRO A 18 -4.16 10.20 50.43
C PRO A 18 -2.87 9.71 51.12
N ILE A 19 -1.94 9.10 50.39
CA ILE A 19 -0.66 8.62 50.95
C ILE A 19 0.24 9.81 51.31
N GLN A 20 0.21 10.86 50.50
CA GLN A 20 0.97 12.10 50.74
C GLN A 20 0.45 12.86 51.96
N GLU A 21 -0.87 12.86 52.18
CA GLU A 21 -1.49 13.58 53.30
C GLU A 21 -1.49 12.81 54.62
N ASP A 22 -1.71 11.50 54.59
CA ASP A 22 -1.92 10.71 55.81
C ASP A 22 -0.61 10.10 56.38
N SER A 23 0.41 9.87 55.54
CA SER A 23 1.64 9.20 55.98
C SER A 23 2.67 10.16 56.56
N ARG A 24 2.90 10.05 57.87
CA ARG A 24 3.98 10.77 58.57
C ARG A 24 5.37 10.44 58.02
N TYR A 25 5.58 9.19 57.59
CA TYR A 25 6.87 8.74 57.05
C TYR A 25 7.12 9.31 55.64
N PHE A 26 6.08 9.42 54.82
CA PHE A 26 6.19 10.07 53.51
C PHE A 26 6.58 11.55 53.66
N ARG A 27 5.93 12.29 54.58
CA ARG A 27 6.28 13.69 54.87
C ARG A 27 7.74 13.85 55.33
N TYR A 28 8.22 12.95 56.19
CA TYR A 28 9.62 12.94 56.61
C TYR A 28 10.58 12.78 55.43
N LEU A 29 10.36 11.77 54.58
CA LEU A 29 11.19 11.55 53.39
C LEU A 29 11.10 12.70 52.39
N PHE A 30 9.95 13.35 52.29
CA PHE A 30 9.74 14.50 51.41
C PHE A 30 10.50 15.75 51.88
N GLU A 31 10.44 16.05 53.18
CA GLU A 31 11.25 17.15 53.77
C GLU A 31 12.75 16.89 53.61
N MET A 32 13.19 15.63 53.77
CA MET A 32 14.58 15.25 53.53
C MET A 32 14.98 15.37 52.05
N ALA A 33 14.13 14.94 51.12
CA ALA A 33 14.39 15.04 49.69
C ALA A 33 14.43 16.49 49.20
N GLN A 34 13.64 17.39 49.79
CA GLN A 34 13.72 18.82 49.52
C GLN A 34 14.98 19.46 50.09
N ALA A 35 15.41 19.05 51.29
CA ALA A 35 16.63 19.54 51.91
C ALA A 35 17.91 18.99 51.26
N SER A 36 17.80 17.93 50.46
CA SER A 36 18.93 17.29 49.80
C SER A 36 19.42 18.07 48.59
N GLY A 37 20.71 17.91 48.26
CA GLY A 37 21.34 18.52 47.08
C GLY A 37 20.90 17.88 45.77
N THR A 38 19.61 17.96 45.46
CA THR A 38 19.04 17.39 44.23
C THR A 38 19.34 18.29 43.04
N THR A 39 19.98 17.72 42.01
CA THR A 39 20.23 18.38 40.74
C THR A 39 19.29 17.80 39.69
N ILE A 40 18.47 18.64 39.06
CA ILE A 40 17.55 18.25 38.00
C ILE A 40 17.91 19.00 36.73
N GLU A 41 18.10 18.25 35.65
CA GLU A 41 18.35 18.77 34.31
C GLU A 41 17.30 18.20 33.36
N GLN A 42 16.50 19.08 32.76
CA GLN A 42 15.57 18.72 31.71
C GLN A 42 15.87 19.53 30.46
N GLN A 43 16.22 18.81 29.41
CA GLN A 43 16.57 19.37 28.12
C GLN A 43 15.59 18.84 27.09
N ARG A 44 14.92 19.78 26.39
CA ARG A 44 14.23 19.49 25.15
C ARG A 44 15.19 19.78 24.01
N GLU A 45 15.62 18.72 23.34
CA GLU A 45 16.41 18.82 22.12
C GLU A 45 15.46 18.65 20.93
N GLU A 46 15.35 19.68 20.10
CA GLU A 46 14.68 19.58 18.82
C GLU A 46 15.73 19.49 17.72
N LEU A 47 15.78 18.33 17.07
CA LEU A 47 16.63 18.08 15.90
C LEU A 47 15.85 18.53 14.68
N VAL A 48 16.01 19.79 14.31
CA VAL A 48 15.42 20.37 13.10
C VAL A 48 16.24 19.92 11.91
N LYS A 49 15.63 19.18 11.00
CA LYS A 49 16.30 18.69 9.79
C LYS A 49 16.03 19.65 8.65
N VAL A 50 17.00 20.51 8.37
CA VAL A 50 16.92 21.48 7.27
C VAL A 50 17.48 20.84 6.02
N VAL A 51 16.67 20.70 4.98
CA VAL A 51 17.12 20.15 3.69
C VAL A 51 18.15 21.10 3.07
N ASP A 52 19.27 20.55 2.59
CA ASP A 52 20.28 21.34 1.87
C ASP A 52 19.76 21.62 0.45
N GLU A 53 19.53 22.88 0.10
CA GLU A 53 19.04 23.28 -1.23
C GLU A 53 20.15 23.45 -2.28
N GLU A 54 21.43 23.41 -1.88
CA GLU A 54 22.55 23.66 -2.79
C GLU A 54 22.58 22.63 -3.92
N TRP A 55 22.35 21.35 -3.60
CA TRP A 55 22.36 20.28 -4.60
C TRP A 55 21.14 20.35 -5.54
N ILE A 56 19.99 20.84 -5.05
CA ILE A 56 18.79 21.03 -5.88
C ILE A 56 19.07 22.14 -6.90
N SER A 57 19.56 23.29 -6.43
CA SER A 57 19.85 24.46 -7.25
C SER A 57 20.92 24.16 -8.32
N MET A 58 21.99 23.46 -7.94
CA MET A 58 23.04 23.02 -8.87
C MET A 58 22.51 22.08 -9.97
N ILE A 59 21.53 21.23 -9.66
CA ILE A 59 20.89 20.37 -10.65
C ILE A 59 20.02 21.21 -11.57
N GLU A 60 19.11 22.03 -11.03
CA GLU A 60 18.22 22.91 -11.80
C GLU A 60 18.99 23.75 -12.83
N ASP A 61 20.10 24.37 -12.44
CA ASP A 61 20.96 25.19 -13.32
C ASP A 61 21.64 24.43 -14.47
N SER A 62 21.76 23.11 -14.32
CA SER A 62 22.45 22.21 -15.25
C SER A 62 21.50 21.43 -16.17
N LEU A 63 20.22 21.30 -15.82
CA LEU A 63 19.23 20.54 -16.59
C LEU A 63 19.03 21.09 -18.01
N ASP A 64 19.00 22.42 -18.17
CA ASP A 64 18.87 23.06 -19.49
C ASP A 64 20.05 22.75 -20.42
N ALA A 65 21.26 22.71 -19.87
CA ALA A 65 22.46 22.36 -20.62
C ALA A 65 22.43 20.90 -21.08
N ILE A 66 21.94 20.00 -20.21
CA ILE A 66 21.77 18.58 -20.54
C ILE A 66 20.72 18.41 -21.65
N ASN A 67 19.55 19.06 -21.53
CA ASN A 67 18.50 19.02 -22.54
C ASN A 67 19.02 19.49 -23.91
N THR A 68 19.75 20.61 -23.95
CA THR A 68 20.30 21.17 -25.19
C THR A 68 21.25 20.18 -25.90
N ILE A 69 22.04 19.42 -25.14
CA ILE A 69 22.96 18.41 -25.68
C ILE A 69 22.20 17.16 -26.17
N ILE A 70 21.16 16.74 -25.44
CA ILE A 70 20.34 15.56 -25.80
C ILE A 70 19.52 15.80 -27.06
N GLU A 71 19.02 17.02 -27.26
CA GLU A 71 18.27 17.40 -28.47
C GLU A 71 19.18 17.40 -29.71
N ASN A 72 20.43 17.83 -29.54
CA ASN A 72 21.41 17.94 -30.63
C ASN A 72 22.68 17.11 -30.34
N PRO A 73 22.57 15.76 -30.30
CA PRO A 73 23.72 14.92 -30.02
C PRO A 73 24.69 14.99 -31.20
N ARG A 74 25.98 15.16 -30.90
CA ARG A 74 27.00 15.25 -31.94
C ARG A 74 27.17 13.89 -32.63
N ARG A 75 27.25 13.93 -33.95
CA ARG A 75 27.41 12.74 -34.81
C ARG A 75 28.83 12.66 -35.31
N PHE A 76 29.38 11.45 -35.34
CA PHE A 76 30.65 11.16 -35.97
C PHE A 76 30.40 10.28 -37.18
N ILE A 77 30.94 10.66 -38.34
CA ILE A 77 30.81 9.88 -39.58
C ILE A 77 31.98 8.92 -39.65
N THR A 78 31.71 7.62 -39.55
CA THR A 78 32.69 6.56 -39.81
C THR A 78 32.44 5.96 -41.19
N THR A 79 33.50 5.47 -41.82
CA THR A 79 33.41 4.67 -43.05
C THR A 79 33.58 3.22 -42.67
N GLU A 80 32.52 2.43 -42.79
CA GLU A 80 32.57 0.97 -42.63
C GLU A 80 32.75 0.32 -44.00
N GLU A 81 33.75 -0.54 -44.10
CA GLU A 81 34.08 -1.27 -45.31
C GLU A 81 33.56 -2.71 -45.19
N GLU A 82 32.59 -3.08 -46.03
CA GLU A 82 32.00 -4.43 -46.01
C GLU A 82 32.07 -5.06 -47.41
N VAL A 83 32.47 -6.33 -47.50
CA VAL A 83 32.50 -7.06 -48.78
C VAL A 83 31.14 -7.71 -49.02
N VAL A 84 30.33 -7.04 -49.85
CA VAL A 84 28.94 -7.39 -50.12
C VAL A 84 28.83 -7.97 -51.53
N PRO A 85 27.89 -8.90 -51.83
CA PRO A 85 27.61 -9.31 -53.20
C PRO A 85 27.33 -8.11 -54.13
N VAL A 86 27.79 -8.17 -55.38
CA VAL A 86 27.72 -7.03 -56.31
C VAL A 86 26.29 -6.50 -56.51
N SER A 87 25.29 -7.38 -56.43
CA SER A 87 23.87 -7.02 -56.53
C SER A 87 23.36 -6.13 -55.39
N LEU A 88 24.00 -6.17 -54.23
CA LEU A 88 23.61 -5.45 -53.02
C LEU A 88 24.49 -4.20 -52.76
N ALA A 89 25.55 -4.00 -53.55
CA ALA A 89 26.44 -2.86 -53.42
C ALA A 89 25.77 -1.58 -53.94
N LYS A 90 25.73 -0.53 -53.10
CA LYS A 90 25.09 0.75 -53.46
C LYS A 90 25.99 1.67 -54.28
N LYS A 91 27.29 1.72 -53.97
CA LYS A 91 28.26 2.57 -54.67
C LYS A 91 29.60 1.87 -54.81
N ILE A 92 30.19 1.95 -56.00
CA ILE A 92 31.52 1.40 -56.31
C ILE A 92 32.52 2.56 -56.23
N SER A 93 33.46 2.48 -55.28
CA SER A 93 34.54 3.46 -55.13
C SER A 93 35.82 3.01 -55.84
N ALA A 94 36.79 3.91 -56.01
CA ALA A 94 38.10 3.55 -56.55
C ALA A 94 38.81 2.50 -55.67
N ASP A 95 38.58 2.56 -54.36
CA ASP A 95 39.14 1.59 -53.41
C ASP A 95 38.46 0.23 -53.51
N SER A 96 37.17 0.22 -53.84
CA SER A 96 36.43 -1.01 -54.14
C SER A 96 37.03 -1.78 -55.33
N VAL A 97 37.46 -1.05 -56.37
CA VAL A 97 38.11 -1.63 -57.55
C VAL A 97 39.52 -2.12 -57.21
N ARG A 98 40.27 -1.39 -56.37
CA ARG A 98 41.59 -1.82 -55.88
C ARG A 98 41.50 -3.10 -55.06
N HIS A 99 40.57 -3.16 -54.11
CA HIS A 99 40.31 -4.35 -53.29
C HIS A 99 39.92 -5.56 -54.15
N LEU A 100 39.11 -5.36 -55.19
CA LEU A 100 38.75 -6.42 -56.13
C LEU A 100 39.95 -6.92 -56.94
N SER A 101 40.82 -6.00 -57.40
CA SER A 101 42.02 -6.35 -58.16
C SER A 101 43.05 -7.15 -57.34
N GLN A 102 43.09 -6.94 -56.02
CA GLN A 102 43.95 -7.68 -55.09
C GLN A 102 43.35 -9.04 -54.71
N ASN A 103 42.02 -9.16 -54.71
CA ASN A 103 41.30 -10.35 -54.25
C ASN A 103 40.56 -11.02 -55.41
N THR A 104 41.31 -11.74 -56.24
CA THR A 104 40.79 -12.48 -57.41
C THR A 104 39.76 -13.57 -57.06
N GLN A 105 39.66 -13.95 -55.78
CA GLN A 105 38.68 -14.91 -55.27
C GLN A 105 37.22 -14.43 -55.42
N PHE A 106 37.01 -13.12 -55.56
CA PHE A 106 35.70 -12.53 -55.77
C PHE A 106 35.33 -12.35 -57.25
N LEU A 107 36.07 -12.98 -58.15
CA LEU A 107 35.86 -12.95 -59.59
C LEU A 107 35.45 -14.34 -60.07
N ALA A 108 34.32 -14.43 -60.77
CA ALA A 108 33.83 -15.67 -61.35
C ALA A 108 33.96 -15.64 -62.88
N PRO A 109 34.36 -16.76 -63.52
CA PRO A 109 34.37 -16.87 -64.97
C PRO A 109 32.93 -16.84 -65.51
N SER A 110 32.73 -16.14 -66.62
CA SER A 110 31.48 -16.10 -67.38
C SER A 110 31.59 -17.04 -68.58
N ASP A 111 30.46 -17.59 -69.02
CA ASP A 111 30.40 -18.53 -70.16
C ASP A 111 30.89 -17.92 -71.49
N ASP A 112 30.92 -16.59 -71.59
CA ASP A 112 31.44 -15.81 -72.73
C ASP A 112 32.98 -15.59 -72.70
N GLY A 113 33.71 -16.22 -71.77
CA GLY A 113 35.16 -16.01 -71.59
C GLY A 113 35.53 -14.70 -70.88
N GLY A 114 34.54 -13.91 -70.44
CA GLY A 114 34.70 -12.76 -69.58
C GLY A 114 34.77 -13.13 -68.09
N VAL A 115 35.11 -12.16 -67.25
CA VAL A 115 35.16 -12.35 -65.78
C VAL A 115 34.23 -11.34 -65.13
N HIS A 116 33.34 -11.77 -64.23
CA HIS A 116 32.43 -10.89 -63.51
C HIS A 116 32.68 -10.96 -61.99
N PRO A 117 32.59 -9.83 -61.26
CA PRO A 117 32.76 -9.85 -59.81
C PRO A 117 31.51 -10.42 -59.14
N THR A 118 31.71 -11.31 -58.16
CA THR A 118 30.65 -11.90 -57.33
C THR A 118 30.45 -11.11 -56.03
N ARG A 119 31.53 -10.57 -55.45
CA ARG A 119 31.49 -9.70 -54.25
C ARG A 119 32.39 -8.49 -54.45
N ILE A 120 32.00 -7.36 -53.87
CA ILE A 120 32.71 -6.09 -53.98
C ILE A 120 32.72 -5.37 -52.64
N LEU A 121 33.81 -4.65 -52.37
CA LEU A 121 33.92 -3.82 -51.18
C LEU A 121 32.95 -2.64 -51.32
N ASN A 122 32.01 -2.54 -50.40
CA ASN A 122 31.08 -1.44 -50.28
C ASN A 122 31.52 -0.57 -49.09
N VAL A 123 31.82 0.70 -49.37
CA VAL A 123 32.19 1.68 -48.35
C VAL A 123 30.93 2.43 -47.94
N ASN A 124 30.38 2.08 -46.77
CA ASN A 124 29.21 2.74 -46.21
C ASN A 124 29.66 3.84 -45.25
N THR A 125 29.13 5.05 -45.42
CA THR A 125 29.25 6.10 -44.40
C THR A 125 28.16 5.89 -43.35
N VAL A 126 28.55 5.43 -42.16
CA VAL A 126 27.64 5.22 -41.04
C VAL A 126 27.79 6.39 -40.07
N GLU A 127 26.67 6.97 -39.63
CA GLU A 127 26.66 7.98 -38.57
C GLU A 127 26.63 7.26 -37.21
N THR A 128 27.74 7.33 -36.48
CA THR A 128 27.87 6.75 -35.14
C THR A 128 27.78 7.84 -34.08
N TYR A 129 27.11 7.53 -32.97
CA TYR A 129 26.94 8.43 -31.82
C TYR A 129 27.95 8.18 -30.68
N ASP A 130 28.86 7.20 -30.84
CA ASP A 130 29.82 6.73 -29.83
C ASP A 130 31.04 7.67 -29.61
N LEU A 131 30.77 8.95 -29.46
CA LEU A 131 31.74 9.94 -29.04
C LEU A 131 31.94 9.88 -27.52
N TYR A 132 33.16 10.14 -27.06
CA TYR A 132 33.49 10.17 -25.63
C TYR A 132 32.59 11.14 -24.86
N GLU A 133 32.32 12.31 -25.43
CA GLU A 133 31.46 13.33 -24.87
C GLU A 133 30.01 12.87 -24.74
N ASN A 134 29.50 12.14 -25.73
CA ASN A 134 28.14 11.59 -25.68
C ASN A 134 28.07 10.49 -24.62
N ARG A 135 29.09 9.62 -24.51
CA ARG A 135 29.19 8.62 -23.43
C ARG A 135 29.24 9.28 -22.07
N PHE A 136 29.98 10.37 -21.94
CA PHE A 136 30.07 11.15 -20.70
C PHE A 136 28.68 11.66 -20.27
N ILE A 137 27.92 12.27 -21.18
CA ILE A 137 26.57 12.77 -20.87
C ILE A 137 25.61 11.65 -20.50
N TYR A 138 25.68 10.50 -21.20
CA TYR A 138 24.88 9.33 -20.86
C TYR A 138 25.14 8.84 -19.43
N HIS A 139 26.41 8.66 -19.06
CA HIS A 139 26.75 8.24 -17.70
C HIS A 139 26.50 9.32 -16.65
N LEU A 140 26.58 10.60 -17.01
CA LEU A 140 26.17 11.70 -16.14
C LEU A 140 24.69 11.58 -15.77
N ILE A 141 23.80 11.33 -16.75
CA ILE A 141 22.35 11.18 -16.52
C ILE A 141 22.06 9.96 -15.62
N GLN A 142 22.72 8.83 -15.87
CA GLN A 142 22.57 7.63 -15.03
C GLN A 142 23.00 7.87 -13.58
N ARG A 143 24.15 8.51 -13.41
CA ARG A 143 24.68 8.83 -12.09
C ARG A 143 23.82 9.88 -11.38
N LEU A 144 23.32 10.87 -12.11
CA LEU A 144 22.41 11.91 -11.61
C LEU A 144 21.12 11.30 -11.09
N LEU A 145 20.49 10.37 -11.82
CA LEU A 145 19.30 9.68 -11.34
C LEU A 145 19.55 8.96 -10.02
N THR A 146 20.64 8.19 -9.95
CA THR A 146 21.01 7.47 -8.72
C THR A 146 21.33 8.43 -7.57
N PHE A 147 21.93 9.58 -7.88
CA PHE A 147 22.25 10.63 -6.90
C PHE A 147 20.99 11.27 -6.31
N VAL A 148 20.01 11.58 -7.14
CA VAL A 148 18.73 12.19 -6.74
C VAL A 148 17.86 11.17 -6.01
N ASP A 149 17.70 9.95 -6.51
CA ASP A 149 16.88 8.91 -5.88
C ASP A 149 17.37 8.59 -4.47
N LYS A 150 18.68 8.34 -4.29
CA LYS A 150 19.26 8.04 -2.97
C LYS A 150 18.99 9.14 -1.93
N ARG A 151 19.08 10.41 -2.33
CA ARG A 151 18.87 11.53 -1.41
C ARG A 151 17.40 11.80 -1.17
N THR A 152 16.59 11.71 -2.21
CA THR A 152 15.13 11.83 -2.10
C THR A 152 14.62 10.79 -1.12
N ASP A 153 15.03 9.54 -1.26
CA ASP A 153 14.63 8.46 -0.34
C ASP A 153 15.08 8.78 1.09
N VAL A 154 16.35 9.18 1.31
CA VAL A 154 16.83 9.51 2.66
C VAL A 154 16.05 10.68 3.26
N ILE A 155 15.75 11.73 2.50
CA ILE A 155 14.93 12.85 2.95
C ILE A 155 13.52 12.34 3.32
N PHE A 156 12.84 11.59 2.45
CA PHE A 156 11.49 11.07 2.76
C PHE A 156 11.45 10.15 3.99
N TRP A 157 12.46 9.32 4.21
CA TRP A 157 12.50 8.41 5.37
C TRP A 157 12.99 9.08 6.65
N SER A 158 13.69 10.22 6.56
CA SER A 158 14.38 10.82 7.71
C SER A 158 14.03 12.27 8.01
N THR A 159 13.30 13.01 7.18
CA THR A 159 13.05 14.47 7.36
C THR A 159 12.09 14.82 8.50
N GLY A 160 11.49 13.84 9.20
CA GLY A 160 10.80 14.15 10.45
C GLY A 160 11.77 14.77 11.47
N ASN A 161 11.45 15.98 11.95
CA ASN A 161 12.17 16.57 13.09
C ASN A 161 12.09 15.58 14.26
N GLU A 162 13.20 15.34 14.94
CA GLU A 162 13.20 14.46 16.11
C GLU A 162 13.17 15.34 17.36
N ILE A 163 12.07 15.27 18.11
CA ILE A 163 12.00 15.88 19.45
C ILE A 163 12.47 14.83 20.45
N ARG A 164 13.56 15.15 21.14
CA ARG A 164 14.12 14.34 22.22
C ARG A 164 14.03 15.10 23.53
N ASN A 165 13.27 14.57 24.46
CA ASN A 165 13.24 15.05 25.83
C ASN A 165 14.19 14.19 26.66
N ARG A 166 15.24 14.81 27.21
CA ARG A 166 16.17 14.19 28.14
C ARG A 166 15.94 14.77 29.52
N PHE A 167 15.69 13.89 30.47
CA PHE A 167 15.55 14.20 31.87
C PHE A 167 16.66 13.48 32.64
N LYS A 168 17.35 14.21 33.52
CA LYS A 168 18.32 13.68 34.47
C LYS A 168 18.02 14.24 35.85
N MET A 169 17.96 13.35 36.83
CA MET A 169 17.85 13.70 38.23
C MET A 169 18.91 12.94 39.01
N HIS A 170 19.68 13.69 39.79
CA HIS A 170 20.66 13.16 40.73
C HIS A 170 20.33 13.72 42.11
N SER A 171 19.98 12.84 43.05
CA SER A 171 19.66 13.20 44.43
C SER A 171 20.52 12.38 45.39
N LYS A 172 21.06 13.05 46.41
CA LYS A 172 21.84 12.44 47.50
C LYS A 172 21.21 12.82 48.82
N ILE A 173 20.49 11.88 49.41
CA ILE A 173 19.79 12.06 50.69
C ILE A 173 20.58 11.32 51.76
N ASP A 174 20.98 12.03 52.80
CA ASP A 174 21.72 11.49 53.93
C ASP A 174 20.78 11.43 55.14
N ASP A 175 20.42 10.22 55.56
CA ASP A 175 19.71 9.95 56.82
C ASP A 175 20.70 9.48 57.88
N ALA A 176 20.32 9.58 59.16
CA ALA A 176 21.17 9.21 60.28
C ALA A 176 21.67 7.75 60.26
N TYR A 177 21.02 6.88 59.47
CA TYR A 177 21.36 5.45 59.34
C TYR A 177 21.51 4.98 57.89
N GLU A 178 21.14 5.77 56.89
CA GLU A 178 21.04 5.34 55.49
C GLU A 178 21.45 6.48 54.54
N GLU A 179 22.33 6.19 53.59
CA GLU A 179 22.67 7.10 52.49
C GLU A 179 21.95 6.62 51.22
N ILE A 180 21.09 7.48 50.66
CA ILE A 180 20.29 7.19 49.47
C ILE A 180 20.84 8.01 48.30
N GLU A 181 21.49 7.33 47.35
CA GLU A 181 21.91 7.91 46.07
C GLU A 181 20.92 7.49 44.98
N TYR A 182 20.20 8.46 44.41
CA TYR A 182 19.19 8.25 43.37
C TYR A 182 19.60 8.92 42.06
N ASN A 183 19.81 8.10 41.04
CA ASN A 183 20.22 8.52 39.70
C ASN A 183 19.20 8.03 38.67
N VAL A 184 18.49 8.96 38.03
CA VAL A 184 17.55 8.63 36.96
C VAL A 184 17.85 9.43 35.71
N GLU A 185 17.99 8.72 34.60
CA GLU A 185 18.06 9.26 33.25
C GLU A 185 16.91 8.70 32.42
N MET A 186 16.06 9.59 31.90
CA MET A 186 14.96 9.24 31.02
C MET A 186 15.10 9.99 29.70
N THR A 187 15.09 9.25 28.59
CA THR A 187 15.13 9.83 27.24
C THR A 187 13.89 9.41 26.46
N VAL A 188 13.00 10.37 26.16
CA VAL A 188 11.81 10.15 25.35
C VAL A 188 12.07 10.71 23.95
N LYS A 189 12.01 9.85 22.93
CA LYS A 189 12.17 10.23 21.52
C LYS A 189 10.82 10.18 20.83
N ASN A 190 10.31 11.32 20.38
CA ASN A 190 9.09 11.36 19.58
C ASN A 190 9.46 11.16 18.10
N ARG A 191 8.99 10.05 17.52
CA ARG A 191 9.17 9.71 16.09
C ARG A 191 7.98 10.16 15.21
N GLN A 192 6.95 10.79 15.77
CA GLN A 192 5.66 11.06 15.11
C GLN A 192 5.49 12.47 14.52
N SER A 193 6.54 13.27 14.44
CA SER A 193 6.53 14.63 13.84
C SER A 193 6.54 14.63 12.29
N PHE A 194 6.03 13.57 11.66
CA PHE A 194 5.95 13.46 10.20
C PHE A 194 4.88 14.38 9.59
N ALA A 195 3.78 14.67 10.30
CA ALA A 195 2.64 15.36 9.70
C ALA A 195 2.60 16.89 9.91
N GLU A 196 3.21 17.42 10.98
CA GLU A 196 3.12 18.86 11.31
C GLU A 196 4.24 19.71 10.69
N ASN A 197 5.42 19.14 10.41
CA ASN A 197 6.53 19.88 9.78
C ASN A 197 6.47 19.93 8.24
N ASP A 198 5.48 19.28 7.64
CA ASP A 198 5.38 19.22 6.18
C ASP A 198 5.05 20.60 5.59
N ALA A 199 4.27 21.44 6.29
CA ALA A 199 3.80 22.74 5.77
C ALA A 199 4.94 23.68 5.35
N ASP A 200 5.98 23.80 6.18
CA ASP A 200 7.11 24.72 5.94
C ASP A 200 8.15 24.14 4.97
N ASN A 201 8.12 22.83 4.70
CA ASN A 201 9.04 22.17 3.78
C ASN A 201 8.39 21.75 2.44
N MET A 202 7.08 22.02 2.26
CA MET A 202 6.31 21.60 1.08
C MET A 202 6.93 22.09 -0.23
N ASP A 203 7.43 23.33 -0.26
CA ASP A 203 8.02 23.95 -1.44
C ASP A 203 9.33 23.26 -1.85
N VAL A 204 10.19 22.94 -0.88
CA VAL A 204 11.42 22.16 -1.09
C VAL A 204 11.08 20.76 -1.60
N PHE A 205 10.08 20.09 -1.01
CA PHE A 205 9.63 18.79 -1.47
C PHE A 205 9.08 18.82 -2.90
N MET A 206 8.29 19.84 -3.27
CA MET A 206 7.80 20.03 -4.63
C MET A 206 8.95 20.26 -5.62
N ARG A 207 9.98 21.03 -5.23
CA ARG A 207 11.18 21.21 -6.06
C ARG A 207 11.94 19.89 -6.25
N ILE A 208 12.13 19.11 -5.19
CA ILE A 208 12.77 17.78 -5.27
C ILE A 208 12.00 16.85 -6.21
N ASP A 209 10.67 16.77 -6.06
CA ASP A 209 9.83 15.94 -6.93
C ASP A 209 9.90 16.40 -8.40
N ARG A 210 9.90 17.72 -8.63
CA ARG A 210 10.08 18.29 -9.98
C ARG A 210 11.41 17.88 -10.60
N VAL A 211 12.52 18.03 -9.87
CA VAL A 211 13.85 17.63 -10.32
C VAL A 211 13.89 16.13 -10.61
N ARG A 212 13.32 15.30 -9.72
CA ARG A 212 13.24 13.85 -9.92
C ARG A 212 12.51 13.48 -11.20
N ARG A 213 11.33 14.06 -11.46
CA ARG A 213 10.56 13.83 -12.69
C ARG A 213 11.33 14.25 -13.94
N LEU A 214 12.02 15.40 -13.91
CA LEU A 214 12.84 15.87 -15.02
C LEU A 214 14.00 14.91 -15.31
N VAL A 215 14.72 14.45 -14.28
CA VAL A 215 15.82 13.49 -14.44
C VAL A 215 15.33 12.12 -14.92
N MET A 216 14.15 11.67 -14.47
CA MET A 216 13.52 10.46 -15.00
C MET A 216 13.17 10.61 -16.49
N ALA A 217 12.65 11.77 -16.90
CA ALA A 217 12.36 12.07 -18.31
C ALA A 217 13.65 12.07 -19.16
N LEU A 218 14.75 12.64 -18.64
CA LEU A 218 16.07 12.61 -19.29
C LEU A 218 16.57 11.19 -19.53
N ARG A 219 16.37 10.26 -18.57
CA ARG A 219 16.72 8.85 -18.75
C ARG A 219 15.86 8.18 -19.82
N GLY A 220 14.59 8.56 -19.93
CA GLY A 220 13.65 8.05 -20.93
C GLY A 220 13.88 8.58 -22.35
N ALA A 221 14.71 9.62 -22.53
CA ALA A 221 14.97 10.25 -23.81
C ALA A 221 15.58 9.28 -24.84
N SER A 222 15.29 9.51 -26.12
CA SER A 222 15.78 8.68 -27.25
C SER A 222 17.31 8.58 -27.29
N PHE A 223 18.02 9.65 -26.91
CA PHE A 223 19.48 9.65 -26.78
C PHE A 223 19.98 8.55 -25.83
N CYS A 224 19.36 8.40 -24.66
CA CYS A 224 19.75 7.39 -23.67
C CYS A 224 19.48 5.95 -24.15
N GLN A 225 18.48 5.77 -25.03
CA GLN A 225 18.20 4.48 -25.67
C GLN A 225 19.25 4.12 -26.72
N ILE A 226 19.68 5.10 -27.53
CA ILE A 226 20.71 4.94 -28.56
C ILE A 226 22.08 4.62 -27.92
N MET A 227 22.40 5.27 -26.80
CA MET A 227 23.66 5.09 -26.07
C MET A 227 23.66 3.88 -25.11
N ASN A 228 22.60 3.07 -25.14
CA ASN A 228 22.49 1.92 -24.25
C ASN A 228 23.53 0.84 -24.63
N GLY A 229 24.38 0.48 -23.67
CA GLY A 229 25.49 -0.47 -23.90
C GLY A 229 26.81 0.15 -24.32
N CYS A 230 26.93 1.48 -24.36
CA CYS A 230 28.21 2.15 -24.59
C CYS A 230 29.23 1.88 -23.47
N SER A 231 30.53 2.02 -23.79
CA SER A 231 31.60 1.79 -22.82
C SER A 231 31.54 2.76 -21.64
N ALA A 232 31.72 2.23 -20.43
CA ALA A 232 31.68 3.00 -19.19
C ALA A 232 32.72 4.14 -19.15
N VAL A 233 32.27 5.37 -18.94
CA VAL A 233 33.16 6.51 -18.62
C VAL A 233 33.42 6.53 -17.12
N ARG A 234 34.70 6.42 -16.74
CA ARG A 234 35.14 6.41 -15.34
C ARG A 234 35.77 7.73 -14.94
N SER A 235 35.68 8.04 -13.65
CA SER A 235 36.40 9.15 -13.02
C SER A 235 37.90 8.85 -12.94
N PRO A 236 38.78 9.83 -13.16
CA PRO A 236 38.51 11.23 -13.52
C PRO A 236 38.13 11.43 -14.99
N ILE A 237 37.16 12.32 -15.26
CA ILE A 237 36.72 12.64 -16.62
C ILE A 237 37.82 13.40 -17.38
N GLN A 238 38.08 12.96 -18.62
CA GLN A 238 39.07 13.57 -19.50
C GLN A 238 38.59 14.94 -19.96
N ARG A 239 39.47 15.93 -19.82
CA ARG A 239 39.20 17.33 -20.17
C ARG A 239 39.41 17.55 -21.67
N THR A 240 38.46 17.11 -22.49
CA THR A 240 38.54 17.31 -23.94
C THR A 240 38.22 18.75 -24.32
N ASN A 241 38.60 19.16 -25.54
CA ASN A 241 38.34 20.50 -26.05
C ASN A 241 36.85 20.86 -26.04
N LEU A 242 35.98 19.87 -26.29
CA LEU A 242 34.53 20.05 -26.27
C LEU A 242 34.03 20.35 -24.86
N ILE A 243 34.47 19.57 -23.87
CA ILE A 243 34.11 19.77 -22.46
C ILE A 243 34.59 21.12 -21.92
N MET A 244 35.73 21.61 -22.41
CA MET A 244 36.31 22.88 -21.96
C MET A 244 35.74 24.12 -22.65
N LYS A 245 35.43 24.04 -23.95
CA LYS A 245 35.05 25.21 -24.75
C LYS A 245 33.54 25.40 -24.86
N ASP A 246 32.76 24.32 -24.88
CA ASP A 246 31.31 24.40 -25.01
C ASP A 246 30.68 24.71 -23.64
N PRO A 247 29.89 25.79 -23.50
CA PRO A 247 29.27 26.17 -22.23
C PRO A 247 28.37 25.06 -21.63
N ASN A 248 27.69 24.31 -22.49
CA ASN A 248 26.75 23.27 -22.04
C ASN A 248 27.52 22.09 -21.43
N TYR A 249 28.55 21.61 -22.11
CA TYR A 249 29.39 20.53 -21.59
C TYR A 249 30.18 20.97 -20.35
N ARG A 250 30.55 22.25 -20.25
CA ARG A 250 31.20 22.80 -19.05
C ARG A 250 30.27 22.76 -17.83
N LYS A 251 28.99 23.11 -17.98
CA LYS A 251 27.99 22.96 -16.90
C LYS A 251 27.81 21.49 -16.50
N CYS A 252 27.70 20.58 -17.46
CA CYS A 252 27.63 19.14 -17.19
C CYS A 252 28.86 18.61 -16.44
N TYR A 253 30.05 19.10 -16.78
CA TYR A 253 31.29 18.76 -16.08
C TYR A 253 31.34 19.32 -14.65
N GLN A 254 30.85 20.54 -14.43
CA GLN A 254 30.71 21.12 -13.09
C GLN A 254 29.73 20.31 -12.23
N LEU A 255 28.60 19.89 -12.79
CA LEU A 255 27.65 19.00 -12.12
C LEU A 255 28.31 17.67 -11.74
N TRP A 256 29.07 17.07 -12.65
CA TRP A 256 29.81 15.84 -12.36
C TRP A 256 30.79 16.02 -11.18
N GLN A 257 31.58 17.10 -11.19
CA GLN A 257 32.51 17.40 -10.09
C GLN A 257 31.78 17.67 -8.78
N PHE A 258 30.64 18.34 -8.83
CA PHE A 258 29.81 18.60 -7.67
C PHE A 258 29.33 17.28 -7.05
N MET A 259 28.76 16.37 -7.85
CA MET A 259 28.30 15.06 -7.36
C MET A 259 29.42 14.18 -6.80
N GLU A 260 30.67 14.38 -7.23
CA GLU A 260 31.84 13.67 -6.68
C GLU A 260 32.31 14.23 -5.35
N ARG A 261 32.19 15.55 -5.15
CA ARG A 261 32.62 16.23 -3.93
C ARG A 261 31.54 16.27 -2.86
N TYR A 262 30.28 16.12 -3.26
CA TYR A 262 29.14 16.23 -2.37
C TYR A 262 28.93 14.94 -1.57
N ASP A 263 29.55 14.88 -0.40
CA ASP A 263 29.45 13.77 0.57
C ASP A 263 28.32 13.96 1.61
N LYS A 264 27.60 15.09 1.54
CA LYS A 264 26.49 15.34 2.46
C LYS A 264 25.29 14.45 2.14
N VAL A 265 24.58 14.06 3.20
CA VAL A 265 23.39 13.20 3.17
C VAL A 265 22.19 13.90 2.51
N GLY A 266 22.17 15.24 2.49
CA GLY A 266 21.13 16.04 1.84
C GLY A 266 20.30 16.90 2.80
N TYR A 267 20.56 16.81 4.11
CA TYR A 267 20.00 17.70 5.13
C TYR A 267 21.07 18.00 6.20
N ASN A 268 20.95 19.15 6.84
CA ASN A 268 21.68 19.54 8.03
C ASN A 268 20.78 19.32 9.26
N ILE A 269 21.39 18.94 10.38
CA ILE A 269 20.68 18.76 11.65
C ILE A 269 21.04 19.93 12.55
N ASP A 270 20.09 20.84 12.73
CA ASP A 270 20.22 21.91 13.69
C ASP A 270 19.68 21.42 15.03
N VAL A 271 20.57 21.39 16.04
CA VAL A 271 20.22 20.98 17.39
C VAL A 271 19.77 22.22 18.16
N GLN A 272 18.47 22.38 18.34
CA GLN A 272 17.92 23.41 19.22
C GLN A 272 17.75 22.82 20.62
N GLN A 273 18.55 23.29 21.56
CA GLN A 273 18.44 22.90 22.97
C GLN A 273 17.65 23.97 23.73
N GLN A 274 16.53 23.56 24.32
CA GLN A 274 15.73 24.39 25.21
C GLN A 274 15.78 23.78 26.62
N ALA A 275 16.30 24.54 27.58
CA ALA A 275 16.16 24.20 28.98
C ALA A 275 14.74 24.52 29.44
N LEU A 276 14.05 23.55 30.04
CA LEU A 276 12.74 23.79 30.62
C LEU A 276 12.91 24.44 32.01
N ALA A 277 12.06 25.43 32.30
CA ALA A 277 11.94 25.95 33.66
C ALA A 277 11.09 24.97 34.49
N PHE A 278 11.52 24.73 35.73
CA PHE A 278 10.79 23.89 36.67
C PHE A 278 9.87 24.76 37.53
N ASP A 279 8.61 24.39 37.60
CA ASP A 279 7.63 24.90 38.54
C ASP A 279 7.63 24.06 39.83
N ASP A 280 7.12 24.66 40.91
CA ASP A 280 7.10 24.02 42.23
C ASP A 280 6.31 22.70 42.21
N GLU A 281 5.23 22.63 41.41
CA GLU A 281 4.43 21.43 41.24
C GLU A 281 5.23 20.28 40.61
N TYR A 282 6.00 20.57 39.56
CA TYR A 282 6.90 19.60 38.93
C TYR A 282 7.95 19.08 39.91
N MET A 283 8.53 19.96 40.74
CA MET A 283 9.49 19.54 41.77
C MET A 283 8.86 18.59 42.79
N VAL A 284 7.64 18.90 43.28
CA VAL A 284 6.89 18.03 44.20
C VAL A 284 6.64 16.65 43.56
N GLN A 285 6.27 16.62 42.28
CA GLN A 285 6.04 15.38 41.55
C GLN A 285 7.33 14.54 41.43
N MET A 286 8.47 15.17 41.14
CA MET A 286 9.76 14.48 41.05
C MET A 286 10.19 13.88 42.38
N TYR A 287 10.07 14.64 43.48
CA TYR A 287 10.36 14.12 44.82
C TYR A 287 9.40 12.99 45.22
N THR A 288 8.12 13.10 44.89
CA THR A 288 7.14 12.03 45.09
C THR A 288 7.55 10.75 44.35
N ASN A 289 8.01 10.87 43.10
CA ASN A 289 8.48 9.72 42.33
C ASN A 289 9.74 9.09 42.94
N LEU A 290 10.69 9.89 43.41
CA LEU A 290 11.87 9.41 44.13
C LEU A 290 11.48 8.61 45.37
N ILE A 291 10.60 9.15 46.21
CA ILE A 291 10.14 8.50 47.45
C ILE A 291 9.39 7.21 47.14
N ASN A 292 8.57 7.19 46.09
CA ASN A 292 7.87 5.99 45.66
C ASN A 292 8.84 4.90 45.18
N ASN A 293 9.86 5.26 44.38
CA ASN A 293 10.87 4.28 43.96
C ASN A 293 11.69 3.77 45.14
N TYR A 294 12.03 4.65 46.09
CA TYR A 294 12.74 4.29 47.31
C TYR A 294 11.91 3.33 48.18
N THR A 295 10.65 3.66 48.45
CA THR A 295 9.76 2.82 49.28
C THR A 295 9.49 1.46 48.65
N VAL A 296 9.29 1.40 47.33
CA VAL A 296 9.22 0.13 46.59
C VAL A 296 10.53 -0.63 46.76
N PHE A 297 11.68 -0.04 46.43
CA PHE A 297 12.98 -0.71 46.53
C PHE A 297 13.28 -1.23 47.94
N LYS A 298 12.99 -0.41 48.97
CA LYS A 298 13.16 -0.78 50.37
C LYS A 298 12.26 -1.95 50.74
N SER A 299 10.98 -1.92 50.34
CA SER A 299 10.07 -3.06 50.54
C SER A 299 10.53 -4.34 49.85
N LEU A 300 11.17 -4.23 48.67
CA LEU A 300 11.73 -5.38 47.95
C LEU A 300 12.96 -5.97 48.64
N THR A 301 13.71 -5.14 49.37
CA THR A 301 14.96 -5.54 50.03
C THR A 301 14.69 -6.08 51.44
N ASP A 302 13.66 -5.57 52.11
CA ASP A 302 13.26 -5.98 53.46
C ASP A 302 12.38 -7.23 53.46
N ASP A 303 11.58 -7.47 52.41
CA ASP A 303 10.82 -8.73 52.26
C ASP A 303 11.75 -9.86 51.79
N GLU A 304 11.90 -10.92 52.60
CA GLU A 304 12.51 -12.21 52.22
C GLU A 304 11.68 -12.95 51.15
N ARG A 305 11.48 -12.34 49.99
CA ARG A 305 10.94 -13.04 48.83
C ARG A 305 12.00 -13.97 48.28
N ASN A 306 11.52 -15.10 47.74
CA ASN A 306 12.32 -16.15 47.13
C ASN A 306 12.93 -15.66 45.79
N LEU A 307 13.78 -14.64 45.85
CA LEU A 307 14.65 -14.21 44.77
C LEU A 307 15.71 -15.31 44.64
N GLN A 308 15.80 -15.93 43.46
CA GLN A 308 16.90 -16.87 43.19
C GLN A 308 18.21 -16.10 43.27
N GLU A 309 18.98 -16.32 44.34
CA GLU A 309 20.35 -15.84 44.44
C GLU A 309 21.14 -16.40 43.26
N LEU A 310 21.54 -15.52 42.35
CA LEU A 310 22.50 -15.85 41.30
C LEU A 310 23.86 -16.13 41.96
N GLU A 311 24.69 -16.98 41.35
CA GLU A 311 26.02 -17.33 41.89
C GLU A 311 26.81 -16.06 42.24
N SER A 312 27.14 -15.92 43.54
CA SER A 312 27.94 -14.80 44.01
C SER A 312 29.34 -14.85 43.41
N VAL A 313 29.67 -13.89 42.54
CA VAL A 313 31.03 -13.72 42.02
C VAL A 313 31.87 -13.07 43.11
N GLN A 314 32.58 -13.88 43.89
CA GLN A 314 33.54 -13.36 44.87
C GLN A 314 34.77 -12.82 44.16
N HIS A 315 34.90 -11.50 44.12
CA HIS A 315 36.13 -10.85 43.69
C HIS A 315 37.22 -11.04 44.75
N ALA A 316 38.45 -11.36 44.33
CA ALA A 316 39.58 -11.50 45.24
C ALA A 316 39.79 -10.19 46.03
N PRO A 317 40.09 -10.25 47.34
CA PRO A 317 40.24 -9.06 48.16
C PRO A 317 41.38 -8.18 47.63
N VAL A 318 41.04 -6.97 47.18
CA VAL A 318 42.01 -5.98 46.70
C VAL A 318 42.65 -5.32 47.92
N ALA A 319 43.84 -5.78 48.30
CA ALA A 319 44.61 -5.11 49.34
C ALA A 319 44.97 -3.68 48.87
N PRO A 320 44.72 -2.63 49.68
CA PRO A 320 45.06 -1.26 49.32
C PRO A 320 46.58 -1.15 49.16
N LYS A 321 47.04 -0.88 47.94
CA LYS A 321 48.46 -0.66 47.66
C LYS A 321 48.81 0.75 48.13
N PHE A 322 49.65 0.86 49.17
CA PHE A 322 50.29 2.13 49.53
C PHE A 322 51.23 2.56 48.40
N ILE A 323 50.81 3.52 47.59
CA ILE A 323 51.66 4.17 46.59
C ILE A 323 52.57 5.14 47.36
N LYS A 324 53.81 4.71 47.65
CA LYS A 324 54.75 5.51 48.44
C LYS A 324 55.51 6.56 47.63
N GLU A 325 55.45 6.53 46.30
CA GLU A 325 56.05 7.55 45.43
C GLU A 325 55.51 7.37 44.00
N ILE A 326 54.84 8.39 43.46
CA ILE A 326 54.62 8.49 42.01
C ILE A 326 55.90 9.08 41.44
N LYS A 327 56.81 8.23 40.96
CA LYS A 327 57.93 8.67 40.14
C LYS A 327 57.50 8.63 38.68
N GLU A 328 57.10 9.78 38.16
CA GLU A 328 57.04 9.99 36.71
C GLU A 328 58.48 10.01 36.19
N VAL A 329 58.91 8.89 35.60
CA VAL A 329 60.14 8.83 34.81
C VAL A 329 59.72 8.81 33.35
N GLN A 330 59.64 10.00 32.74
CA GLN A 330 59.83 10.13 31.30
C GLN A 330 61.30 10.33 31.04
N VAL A 331 62.01 9.34 30.49
CA VAL A 331 63.05 9.55 29.48
C VAL A 331 63.14 8.31 28.59
N ASP A 332 63.03 8.58 27.29
CA ASP A 332 63.30 7.71 26.15
C ASP A 332 64.70 7.07 26.19
N SER A 333 64.77 5.76 26.00
CA SER A 333 65.84 5.12 25.22
C SER A 333 65.41 3.71 24.79
N PRO A 334 65.26 3.44 23.48
CA PRO A 334 65.02 2.11 22.95
C PRO A 334 66.35 1.39 22.71
N ASP A 335 66.87 0.69 23.71
CA ASP A 335 67.90 -0.34 23.52
C ASP A 335 67.78 -1.39 24.63
N LEU A 336 66.90 -2.38 24.40
CA LEU A 336 66.92 -3.65 25.13
C LEU A 336 67.51 -4.75 24.21
N PRO A 337 68.63 -5.39 24.59
CA PRO A 337 69.13 -6.55 23.89
C PRO A 337 68.36 -7.76 24.42
N ASP A 338 67.48 -8.37 23.62
CA ASP A 338 67.09 -9.76 23.86
C ASP A 338 66.48 -10.40 22.61
N VAL A 339 67.21 -11.37 22.07
CA VAL A 339 66.84 -12.18 20.90
C VAL A 339 65.66 -13.11 21.23
N GLU A 340 65.43 -13.39 22.51
CA GLU A 340 64.34 -14.23 23.00
C GLU A 340 63.00 -13.49 23.04
N VAL A 341 63.01 -12.19 23.33
CA VAL A 341 61.81 -11.34 23.28
C VAL A 341 61.33 -11.21 21.83
N ARG A 342 62.24 -11.03 20.85
CA ARG A 342 61.85 -11.01 19.42
C ARG A 342 61.25 -12.34 18.94
N ARG A 343 61.77 -13.49 19.37
CA ARG A 343 61.21 -14.79 18.98
C ARG A 343 59.80 -14.99 19.55
N VAL A 344 59.60 -14.64 20.82
CA VAL A 344 58.29 -14.73 21.49
C VAL A 344 57.29 -13.73 20.92
N PHE A 345 57.71 -12.52 20.54
CA PHE A 345 56.83 -11.56 19.86
C PHE A 345 56.46 -12.03 18.46
N VAL A 346 57.40 -12.55 17.66
CA VAL A 346 57.08 -13.05 16.31
C VAL A 346 56.19 -14.28 16.39
N GLU A 347 56.45 -15.24 17.29
CA GLU A 347 55.61 -16.43 17.48
C GLU A 347 54.22 -16.09 18.02
N LYS A 348 54.10 -15.18 19.00
CA LYS A 348 52.78 -14.76 19.51
C LYS A 348 52.01 -13.89 18.52
N VAL A 349 52.69 -13.03 17.76
CA VAL A 349 52.06 -12.21 16.72
C VAL A 349 51.63 -13.08 15.53
N THR A 350 52.40 -14.10 15.15
CA THR A 350 51.98 -15.05 14.10
C THR A 350 50.85 -15.96 14.57
N GLN A 351 50.87 -16.43 15.83
CA GLN A 351 49.75 -17.19 16.39
C GLN A 351 48.46 -16.35 16.43
N ALA A 352 48.55 -15.10 16.90
CA ALA A 352 47.41 -14.19 16.94
C ALA A 352 46.90 -13.81 15.53
N GLN A 353 47.79 -13.74 14.53
CA GLN A 353 47.40 -13.54 13.13
C GLN A 353 46.65 -14.76 12.58
N LEU A 354 47.10 -15.97 12.87
CA LEU A 354 46.41 -17.20 12.45
C LEU A 354 45.05 -17.36 13.13
N ASP A 355 44.96 -17.07 14.43
CA ASP A 355 43.69 -17.11 15.17
C ASP A 355 42.71 -16.03 14.65
N ALA A 356 43.20 -14.84 14.31
CA ALA A 356 42.40 -13.79 13.70
C ALA A 356 41.94 -14.15 12.27
N GLU A 357 42.77 -14.81 11.48
CA GLU A 357 42.40 -15.31 10.15
C GLU A 357 41.34 -16.41 10.22
N GLN A 358 41.43 -17.31 11.20
CA GLN A 358 40.41 -18.34 11.45
C GLN A 358 39.09 -17.74 11.90
N ALA A 359 39.11 -16.81 12.86
CA ALA A 359 37.90 -16.10 13.30
C ALA A 359 37.24 -15.31 12.16
N LEU A 360 38.04 -14.72 11.26
CA LEU A 360 37.53 -14.05 10.07
C LEU A 360 36.92 -15.02 9.04
N ALA A 361 37.44 -16.24 8.93
CA ALA A 361 36.88 -17.28 8.06
C ALA A 361 35.54 -17.80 8.60
N GLU A 362 35.46 -18.09 9.89
CA GLU A 362 34.22 -18.51 10.56
C GLU A 362 33.14 -17.42 10.48
N ALA A 363 33.50 -16.16 10.69
CA ALA A 363 32.58 -15.05 10.54
C ALA A 363 32.07 -14.89 9.09
N ARG A 364 32.91 -15.16 8.09
CA ARG A 364 32.49 -15.14 6.68
C ARG A 364 31.50 -16.25 6.37
N GLU A 365 31.72 -17.45 6.90
CA GLU A 365 30.80 -18.59 6.73
C GLU A 365 29.43 -18.30 7.38
N GLN A 366 29.43 -17.76 8.60
CA GLN A 366 28.19 -17.32 9.27
C GLN A 366 27.44 -16.23 8.50
N ILE A 367 28.17 -15.26 7.91
CA ILE A 367 27.57 -14.21 7.08
C ILE A 367 26.95 -14.83 5.81
N GLU A 368 27.62 -15.80 5.18
CA GLU A 368 27.09 -16.47 3.99
C GLU A 368 25.83 -17.29 4.31
N GLU A 369 25.82 -17.99 5.44
CA GLU A 369 24.64 -18.72 5.93
C GLU A 369 23.47 -17.77 6.21
N LEU A 370 23.71 -16.68 6.95
CA LEU A 370 22.70 -15.66 7.24
C LEU A 370 22.18 -14.99 5.95
N GLN A 371 23.05 -14.72 4.98
CA GLN A 371 22.63 -14.23 3.67
C GLN A 371 21.76 -15.24 2.91
N GLY A 372 22.04 -16.54 3.04
CA GLY A 372 21.21 -17.62 2.53
C GLY A 372 19.82 -17.62 3.16
N GLN A 373 19.75 -17.50 4.50
CA GLN A 373 18.50 -17.43 5.25
C GLN A 373 17.68 -16.19 4.85
N VAL A 374 18.30 -15.02 4.77
CA VAL A 374 17.65 -13.77 4.33
C VAL A 374 17.08 -13.90 2.91
N LYS A 375 17.81 -14.52 1.97
CA LYS A 375 17.29 -14.79 0.62
C LYS A 375 16.07 -15.71 0.67
N SER A 376 16.09 -16.75 1.49
CA SER A 376 14.96 -17.67 1.65
C SER A 376 13.71 -16.98 2.23
N TRP A 377 13.88 -16.17 3.28
CA TRP A 377 12.79 -15.39 3.86
C TRP A 377 12.26 -14.33 2.91
N LYS A 378 13.12 -13.72 2.09
CA LYS A 378 12.67 -12.78 1.06
C LYS A 378 11.76 -13.45 0.04
N VAL A 379 12.08 -14.66 -0.41
CA VAL A 379 11.20 -15.42 -1.31
C VAL A 379 9.88 -15.77 -0.63
N GLN A 380 9.91 -16.19 0.64
CA GLN A 380 8.68 -16.47 1.41
C GLN A 380 7.82 -15.22 1.60
N ALA A 381 8.42 -14.06 1.89
CA ALA A 381 7.72 -12.80 2.03
C ALA A 381 7.05 -12.37 0.72
N HIS A 382 7.72 -12.54 -0.43
CA HIS A 382 7.11 -12.28 -1.74
C HIS A 382 5.93 -13.21 -2.00
N ALA A 383 6.06 -14.52 -1.73
CA ALA A 383 4.95 -15.46 -1.88
C ALA A 383 3.72 -15.09 -1.01
N LEU A 384 3.94 -14.72 0.26
CA LEU A 384 2.85 -14.26 1.14
C LEU A 384 2.25 -12.92 0.69
N THR A 385 3.03 -12.07 0.03
CA THR A 385 2.54 -10.80 -0.51
C THR A 385 1.64 -11.04 -1.72
N ASP A 386 2.03 -11.96 -2.60
CA ASP A 386 1.22 -12.37 -3.74
C ASP A 386 -0.10 -13.01 -3.26
N GLU A 387 -0.04 -13.91 -2.27
CA GLU A 387 -1.25 -14.52 -1.66
C GLU A 387 -2.18 -13.47 -1.04
N ARG A 388 -1.63 -12.43 -0.39
CA ARG A 388 -2.43 -11.32 0.15
C ARG A 388 -3.14 -10.56 -0.96
N ASP A 389 -2.46 -10.30 -2.07
CA ASP A 389 -3.02 -9.56 -3.20
C ASP A 389 -4.14 -10.35 -3.90
N ASP A 390 -3.95 -11.65 -4.08
CA ASP A 390 -5.01 -12.54 -4.59
C ASP A 390 -6.26 -12.52 -3.67
N LEU A 391 -6.05 -12.57 -2.35
CA LEU A 391 -7.16 -12.50 -1.38
C LEU A 391 -7.84 -11.12 -1.35
N ALA A 392 -7.09 -10.04 -1.59
CA ALA A 392 -7.65 -8.69 -1.67
C ALA A 392 -8.56 -8.54 -2.90
N ASP A 393 -8.13 -9.07 -4.05
CA ASP A 393 -8.92 -9.09 -5.28
C ASP A 393 -10.20 -9.93 -5.09
N GLU A 394 -10.11 -11.12 -4.48
CA GLU A 394 -11.28 -11.95 -4.15
C GLU A 394 -12.28 -11.22 -3.24
N LEU A 395 -11.79 -10.46 -2.25
CA LEU A 395 -12.62 -9.68 -1.34
C LEU A 395 -13.37 -8.56 -2.06
N ASP A 396 -12.71 -7.86 -2.99
CA ASP A 396 -13.35 -6.79 -3.75
C ASP A 396 -14.37 -7.34 -4.77
N GLU A 397 -14.09 -8.49 -5.38
CA GLU A 397 -15.10 -9.21 -6.15
C GLU A 397 -16.30 -9.66 -5.28
N ALA A 398 -16.08 -10.08 -4.04
CA ALA A 398 -17.16 -10.44 -3.13
C ALA A 398 -18.02 -9.22 -2.75
N LYS A 399 -17.40 -8.08 -2.43
CA LYS A 399 -18.11 -6.82 -2.15
C LYS A 399 -18.95 -6.35 -3.34
N THR A 400 -18.40 -6.43 -4.56
CA THR A 400 -19.16 -6.04 -5.76
C THR A 400 -20.36 -6.95 -6.01
N ARG A 401 -20.23 -8.26 -5.75
CA ARG A 401 -21.36 -9.21 -5.79
C ARG A 401 -22.42 -8.88 -4.73
N GLU A 402 -22.01 -8.56 -3.51
CA GLU A 402 -22.92 -8.17 -2.43
C GLU A 402 -23.69 -6.88 -2.77
N LEU A 403 -22.99 -5.86 -3.28
CA LEU A 403 -23.63 -4.61 -3.76
C LEU A 403 -24.62 -4.87 -4.89
N ALA A 404 -24.30 -5.77 -5.83
CA ALA A 404 -25.24 -6.14 -6.90
C ALA A 404 -26.48 -6.88 -6.36
N LEU A 405 -26.32 -7.74 -5.35
CA LEU A 405 -27.43 -8.45 -4.71
C LEU A 405 -28.33 -7.50 -3.92
N THR A 406 -27.74 -6.55 -3.17
CA THR A 406 -28.49 -5.54 -2.41
C THR A 406 -29.27 -4.61 -3.34
N GLN A 407 -28.67 -4.14 -4.43
CA GLN A 407 -29.38 -3.36 -5.46
C GLN A 407 -30.53 -4.15 -6.08
N ARG A 408 -30.31 -5.45 -6.37
CA ARG A 408 -31.37 -6.31 -6.90
C ARG A 408 -32.50 -6.53 -5.89
N ALA A 409 -32.18 -6.65 -4.61
CA ALA A 409 -33.19 -6.74 -3.54
C ALA A 409 -34.02 -5.45 -3.45
N GLN A 410 -33.38 -4.28 -3.48
CA GLN A 410 -34.07 -2.98 -3.46
C GLN A 410 -34.99 -2.79 -4.67
N MET A 411 -34.56 -3.18 -5.87
CA MET A 411 -35.44 -3.14 -7.05
C MET A 411 -36.64 -4.07 -6.91
N ALA A 412 -36.43 -5.28 -6.39
CA ALA A 412 -37.53 -6.23 -6.17
C ALA A 412 -38.50 -5.75 -5.09
N GLU A 413 -38.03 -5.07 -4.04
CA GLU A 413 -38.88 -4.44 -3.02
C GLU A 413 -39.72 -3.31 -3.63
N ALA A 414 -39.10 -2.43 -4.44
CA ALA A 414 -39.82 -1.38 -5.14
C ALA A 414 -40.89 -1.92 -6.11
N ASP A 415 -40.58 -2.98 -6.87
CA ASP A 415 -41.55 -3.64 -7.76
C ASP A 415 -42.73 -4.22 -6.97
N VAL A 416 -42.48 -4.77 -5.78
CA VAL A 416 -43.53 -5.30 -4.90
C VAL A 416 -44.41 -4.17 -4.35
N GLU A 417 -43.84 -3.05 -3.94
CA GLU A 417 -44.59 -1.88 -3.49
C GLU A 417 -45.47 -1.29 -4.60
N GLU A 418 -44.97 -1.18 -5.84
CA GLU A 418 -45.74 -0.73 -6.99
C GLU A 418 -46.92 -1.67 -7.29
N LEU A 419 -46.66 -2.99 -7.27
CA LEU A 419 -47.71 -3.98 -7.47
C LEU A 419 -48.77 -3.95 -6.35
N GLN A 420 -48.36 -3.73 -5.10
CA GLN A 420 -49.28 -3.56 -3.98
C GLN A 420 -50.17 -2.32 -4.17
N GLY A 421 -49.60 -1.17 -4.53
CA GLY A 421 -50.37 0.04 -4.83
C GLY A 421 -51.37 -0.19 -5.97
N SER A 422 -50.96 -0.84 -7.05
CA SER A 422 -51.85 -1.16 -8.17
C SER A 422 -53.00 -2.11 -7.77
N LEU A 423 -52.74 -3.05 -6.84
CA LEU A 423 -53.76 -3.96 -6.32
C LEU A 423 -54.77 -3.18 -5.47
N GLU A 424 -54.30 -2.29 -4.59
CA GLU A 424 -55.16 -1.44 -3.77
C GLU A 424 -56.06 -0.54 -4.62
N ASP A 425 -55.54 0.07 -5.69
CA ASP A 425 -56.31 0.87 -6.64
C ASP A 425 -57.38 0.02 -7.36
N VAL A 426 -57.03 -1.19 -7.80
CA VAL A 426 -57.98 -2.12 -8.44
C VAL A 426 -59.05 -2.57 -7.44
N GLU A 427 -58.71 -2.82 -6.18
CA GLU A 427 -59.67 -3.17 -5.14
C GLU A 427 -60.59 -2.00 -4.79
N ALA A 428 -60.07 -0.78 -4.71
CA ALA A 428 -60.86 0.44 -4.52
C ALA A 428 -61.82 0.65 -5.69
N GLY A 429 -61.34 0.48 -6.93
CA GLY A 429 -62.17 0.56 -8.14
C GLY A 429 -63.27 -0.49 -8.19
N LYS A 430 -62.99 -1.74 -7.77
CA LYS A 430 -64.02 -2.79 -7.65
C LYS A 430 -65.06 -2.43 -6.61
N LYS A 431 -64.67 -1.96 -5.42
CA LYS A 431 -65.60 -1.54 -4.36
C LYS A 431 -66.48 -0.37 -4.81
N ALA A 432 -65.92 0.60 -5.53
CA ALA A 432 -66.68 1.70 -6.11
C ALA A 432 -67.70 1.20 -7.16
N ALA A 433 -67.28 0.35 -8.09
CA ALA A 433 -68.18 -0.23 -9.09
C ALA A 433 -69.29 -1.11 -8.47
N GLU A 434 -68.98 -1.84 -7.40
CA GLU A 434 -69.98 -2.59 -6.62
C GLU A 434 -70.98 -1.66 -5.93
N ALA A 435 -70.52 -0.55 -5.34
CA ALA A 435 -71.40 0.46 -4.73
C ALA A 435 -72.31 1.12 -5.78
N ASP A 436 -71.76 1.55 -6.91
CA ASP A 436 -72.53 2.12 -8.03
C ASP A 436 -73.57 1.13 -8.56
N ALA A 437 -73.22 -0.16 -8.65
CA ALA A 437 -74.15 -1.20 -9.08
C ALA A 437 -75.27 -1.45 -8.06
N VAL A 438 -75.00 -1.30 -6.76
CA VAL A 438 -76.02 -1.36 -5.71
C VAL A 438 -76.95 -0.15 -5.80
N GLU A 439 -76.42 1.07 -5.91
CA GLU A 439 -77.22 2.29 -6.08
C GLU A 439 -78.08 2.23 -7.35
N ALA A 440 -77.54 1.74 -8.46
CA ALA A 440 -78.28 1.54 -9.71
C ALA A 440 -79.43 0.52 -9.55
N ARG A 441 -79.23 -0.53 -8.75
CA ARG A 441 -80.30 -1.50 -8.45
C ARG A 441 -81.37 -0.91 -7.54
N GLU A 442 -80.99 -0.13 -6.54
CA GLU A 442 -81.93 0.55 -5.65
C GLU A 442 -82.77 1.59 -6.39
N THR A 443 -82.15 2.41 -7.23
CA THR A 443 -82.84 3.40 -8.07
C THR A 443 -83.76 2.73 -9.10
N ALA A 444 -83.32 1.66 -9.77
CA ALA A 444 -84.17 0.88 -10.67
C ALA A 444 -85.34 0.22 -9.93
N ALA A 445 -85.13 -0.29 -8.72
CA ALA A 445 -86.20 -0.84 -7.88
C ALA A 445 -87.21 0.24 -7.48
N ALA A 446 -86.75 1.44 -7.11
CA ALA A 446 -87.60 2.57 -6.77
C ALA A 446 -88.43 3.05 -7.98
N GLN A 447 -87.82 3.12 -9.18
CA GLN A 447 -88.53 3.44 -10.42
C GLN A 447 -89.58 2.37 -10.77
N LEU A 448 -89.27 1.09 -10.59
CA LEU A 448 -90.24 0.01 -10.79
C LEU A 448 -91.41 0.09 -9.82
N GLU A 449 -91.17 0.43 -8.56
CA GLU A 449 -92.23 0.65 -7.57
C GLU A 449 -93.08 1.88 -7.91
N GLN A 450 -92.48 2.98 -8.38
CA GLN A 450 -93.24 4.14 -8.88
C GLN A 450 -94.10 3.78 -10.08
N MET A 451 -93.54 3.08 -11.08
CA MET A 451 -94.28 2.61 -12.26
C MET A 451 -95.42 1.66 -11.89
N ARG A 452 -95.21 0.79 -10.89
CA ARG A 452 -96.27 -0.08 -10.34
C ARG A 452 -97.37 0.74 -9.67
N ALA A 453 -97.01 1.72 -8.84
CA ALA A 453 -97.97 2.59 -8.18
C ALA A 453 -98.77 3.44 -9.18
N GLU A 454 -98.14 3.95 -10.23
CA GLU A 454 -98.80 4.67 -11.32
C GLU A 454 -99.72 3.75 -12.11
N ALA A 455 -99.27 2.56 -12.49
CA ALA A 455 -100.10 1.57 -13.17
C ALA A 455 -101.30 1.12 -12.30
N ASP A 456 -101.09 0.91 -10.99
CA ASP A 456 -102.16 0.58 -10.06
C ASP A 456 -103.15 1.74 -9.91
N ALA A 457 -102.69 2.99 -9.93
CA ALA A 457 -103.54 4.18 -9.94
C ALA A 457 -104.34 4.30 -11.25
N GLU A 458 -103.74 4.03 -12.40
CA GLU A 458 -104.43 3.99 -13.70
C GLU A 458 -105.46 2.87 -13.75
N VAL A 459 -105.13 1.67 -13.27
CA VAL A 459 -106.07 0.54 -13.18
C VAL A 459 -107.21 0.87 -12.22
N ALA A 460 -106.94 1.53 -11.08
CA ALA A 460 -107.98 1.99 -10.16
C ALA A 460 -108.88 3.05 -10.80
N ALA A 461 -108.33 4.00 -11.56
CA ALA A 461 -109.10 5.00 -12.30
C ALA A 461 -109.94 4.36 -13.42
N ALA A 462 -109.39 3.41 -14.17
CA ALA A 462 -110.09 2.66 -15.21
C ALA A 462 -111.21 1.79 -14.64
N ARG A 463 -111.00 1.15 -13.47
CA ARG A 463 -112.05 0.43 -12.74
C ARG A 463 -113.15 1.37 -12.27
N ALA A 464 -112.80 2.54 -11.73
CA ALA A 464 -113.77 3.54 -11.32
C ALA A 464 -114.61 4.07 -12.51
N ASP A 465 -113.99 4.28 -13.69
CA ASP A 465 -114.71 4.68 -14.92
C ASP A 465 -115.59 3.54 -15.47
N ALA A 466 -115.12 2.29 -15.39
CA ALA A 466 -115.90 1.11 -15.78
C ALA A 466 -117.10 0.88 -14.85
N ASP A 467 -116.92 1.03 -13.54
CA ASP A 467 -117.98 0.92 -12.53
C ASP A 467 -118.99 2.08 -12.66
N ALA A 468 -118.57 3.26 -13.15
CA ALA A 468 -119.46 4.39 -13.44
C ALA A 468 -120.31 4.19 -14.71
N LYS A 469 -119.89 3.35 -15.66
CA LYS A 469 -120.54 3.20 -16.98
C LYS A 469 -121.51 2.03 -17.11
N VAL A 470 -121.71 1.21 -16.07
CA VAL A 470 -122.64 0.07 -16.14
C VAL A 470 -123.61 0.04 -14.96
N LEU A 471 -124.70 0.81 -15.08
CA LEU A 471 -125.92 0.62 -14.29
C LEU A 471 -126.93 -0.19 -15.12
N PRO A 472 -127.33 -1.41 -14.69
CA PRO A 472 -128.08 -2.34 -15.53
C PRO A 472 -129.59 -2.29 -15.23
N PRO A 473 -130.39 -3.08 -15.98
CA PRO A 473 -131.35 -3.92 -15.28
C PRO A 473 -131.20 -5.39 -15.66
N SER A 474 -131.05 -6.20 -14.61
CA SER A 474 -130.95 -7.64 -14.61
C SER A 474 -132.32 -8.33 -14.52
N ARG A 475 -132.49 -9.48 -15.21
CA ARG A 475 -133.30 -10.61 -14.69
C ARG A 475 -132.82 -11.99 -15.23
N ARG A 476 -131.99 -12.63 -14.39
CA ARG A 476 -131.82 -14.05 -14.00
C ARG A 476 -132.07 -15.25 -14.96
N LEU A 477 -130.96 -15.99 -15.19
CA LEU A 477 -130.69 -17.48 -15.17
C LEU A 477 -131.48 -18.41 -16.14
N PRO A 478 -130.96 -19.61 -16.59
CA PRO A 478 -130.08 -20.56 -15.88
C PRO A 478 -129.06 -21.39 -16.74
N SER A 479 -128.43 -22.37 -16.07
CA SER A 479 -127.30 -23.25 -16.39
C SER A 479 -127.58 -24.54 -17.19
N ARG A 480 -126.57 -25.00 -17.97
CA ARG A 480 -126.16 -26.39 -18.40
C ARG A 480 -125.72 -26.37 -19.87
N SER A 481 -124.76 -27.13 -20.42
CA SER A 481 -123.63 -27.96 -19.98
C SER A 481 -122.97 -28.58 -21.24
N ARG A 482 -121.67 -28.92 -21.18
CA ARG A 482 -120.95 -30.06 -21.85
C ARG A 482 -119.80 -29.75 -22.84
N ARG A 483 -118.61 -30.27 -22.44
CA ARG A 483 -117.70 -31.25 -23.12
C ARG A 483 -116.83 -30.72 -24.30
N LEU A 484 -115.58 -31.16 -24.57
CA LEU A 484 -114.73 -32.32 -24.18
C LEU A 484 -113.24 -32.08 -24.62
N ARG A 485 -112.29 -32.76 -23.92
CA ARG A 485 -110.96 -33.33 -24.37
C ARG A 485 -109.79 -32.38 -24.75
N ALA A 486 -108.50 -32.74 -24.63
CA ALA A 486 -107.68 -33.76 -23.92
C ALA A 486 -106.19 -33.49 -24.27
N MET A 487 -105.22 -33.60 -23.35
CA MET A 487 -104.11 -34.60 -23.26
C MET A 487 -102.94 -33.91 -22.50
N LEU A 488 -102.03 -34.50 -21.72
CA LEU A 488 -101.89 -35.74 -20.95
C LEU A 488 -100.63 -35.51 -20.05
N LEU A 489 -100.73 -35.85 -18.76
CA LEU A 489 -99.63 -35.88 -17.78
C LEU A 489 -98.93 -37.23 -17.77
N ARG A 490 -97.66 -37.29 -17.35
CA ARG A 490 -97.07 -38.44 -16.63
C ARG A 490 -95.95 -38.04 -15.63
N PRO A 491 -95.79 -38.73 -14.48
CA PRO A 491 -94.89 -38.33 -13.37
C PRO A 491 -93.82 -39.38 -12.95
N TRP A 492 -93.10 -39.08 -11.84
CA TRP A 492 -92.26 -39.91 -10.89
C TRP A 492 -90.72 -39.78 -10.96
N PRO A 493 -89.93 -40.11 -9.88
CA PRO A 493 -90.08 -39.95 -8.41
C PRO A 493 -88.73 -39.55 -7.68
N PRO A 494 -88.59 -39.58 -6.32
CA PRO A 494 -87.52 -38.90 -5.54
C PRO A 494 -86.50 -39.83 -4.82
N ARG A 495 -85.39 -39.30 -4.24
CA ARG A 495 -84.83 -39.58 -2.85
C ARG A 495 -83.36 -39.13 -2.56
N ARG A 496 -83.18 -38.63 -1.32
CA ARG A 496 -82.14 -38.84 -0.25
C ARG A 496 -80.72 -38.18 -0.26
N LEU A 497 -80.43 -37.59 0.93
CA LEU A 497 -79.17 -37.21 1.66
C LEU A 497 -78.06 -38.30 1.69
N PRO A 498 -76.76 -38.06 2.10
CA PRO A 498 -76.31 -37.37 3.35
C PRO A 498 -74.90 -36.67 3.36
N THR A 499 -74.42 -36.35 4.57
CA THR A 499 -73.27 -35.55 5.08
C THR A 499 -71.87 -36.23 5.17
N LEU A 500 -70.81 -35.38 5.09
CA LEU A 500 -69.34 -35.39 5.46
C LEU A 500 -68.59 -36.66 5.97
N PRO A 501 -67.27 -36.86 5.67
CA PRO A 501 -66.16 -36.38 6.55
C PRO A 501 -64.76 -36.11 5.88
N SER A 502 -63.76 -35.82 6.75
CA SER A 502 -62.35 -35.37 6.56
C SER A 502 -61.27 -36.44 6.23
N CYS A 503 -60.04 -35.97 5.92
CA CYS A 503 -58.67 -36.56 6.01
C CYS A 503 -57.92 -37.06 4.72
N ARG A 504 -56.61 -36.72 4.67
CA ARG A 504 -55.49 -36.91 3.69
C ARG A 504 -55.29 -38.34 3.09
N PRO A 505 -54.23 -38.61 2.27
CA PRO A 505 -53.75 -38.08 0.96
C PRO A 505 -53.63 -39.23 -0.10
N PRO A 506 -53.03 -39.05 -1.30
CA PRO A 506 -52.13 -40.10 -1.80
C PRO A 506 -50.89 -39.68 -2.62
N ARG A 507 -50.05 -40.71 -2.84
CA ARG A 507 -48.68 -40.82 -3.37
C ARG A 507 -48.54 -40.78 -4.92
N THR A 508 -47.46 -40.12 -5.37
CA THR A 508 -46.43 -40.45 -6.38
C THR A 508 -46.70 -41.10 -7.76
N GLN A 509 -46.05 -40.47 -8.78
CA GLN A 509 -45.34 -40.95 -10.00
C GLN A 509 -46.00 -40.64 -11.38
N PRO A 510 -45.22 -40.51 -12.50
CA PRO A 510 -43.79 -40.18 -12.69
C PRO A 510 -43.51 -39.06 -13.75
N ARG A 511 -42.21 -38.73 -13.91
CA ARG A 511 -41.52 -37.74 -14.79
C ARG A 511 -41.92 -37.76 -16.29
N PRO A 512 -41.59 -36.68 -17.04
CA PRO A 512 -40.44 -36.79 -17.97
C PRO A 512 -39.53 -35.54 -18.10
N SER A 513 -38.25 -35.84 -18.39
CA SER A 513 -37.21 -35.14 -19.18
C SER A 513 -37.07 -33.60 -19.24
N LEU A 514 -35.89 -33.13 -18.82
CA LEU A 514 -35.25 -31.86 -19.17
C LEU A 514 -34.71 -31.86 -20.62
N PRO A 515 -34.66 -30.71 -21.33
CA PRO A 515 -33.76 -30.48 -22.47
C PRO A 515 -32.54 -29.62 -22.06
N PRO A 516 -31.35 -29.81 -22.69
CA PRO A 516 -30.17 -28.98 -22.42
C PRO A 516 -30.04 -27.78 -23.37
N CYS A 517 -29.31 -26.79 -22.85
CA CYS A 517 -28.99 -25.48 -23.38
C CYS A 517 -28.37 -25.45 -24.79
N ALA A 518 -28.69 -24.39 -25.53
CA ALA A 518 -28.05 -24.04 -26.79
C ALA A 518 -27.64 -22.54 -26.82
N ARG A 519 -26.31 -22.33 -26.98
CA ARG A 519 -25.56 -21.23 -27.66
C ARG A 519 -25.70 -19.80 -27.08
N TYR A 520 -24.68 -18.93 -27.01
CA TYR A 520 -23.61 -18.59 -27.96
C TYR A 520 -22.43 -17.90 -27.24
N LEU A 521 -21.20 -18.26 -27.61
CA LEU A 521 -19.95 -17.51 -27.38
C LEU A 521 -19.55 -16.80 -28.69
N PRO A 522 -18.91 -15.61 -28.65
CA PRO A 522 -18.32 -15.01 -29.83
C PRO A 522 -16.84 -15.42 -30.03
N ARG A 523 -16.50 -15.47 -31.32
CA ARG A 523 -15.26 -15.92 -31.95
C ARG A 523 -14.06 -15.01 -31.66
N ARG A 524 -12.87 -15.62 -31.51
CA ARG A 524 -11.59 -15.07 -31.98
C ARG A 524 -10.99 -16.02 -33.02
N SER A 525 -10.49 -15.45 -34.10
CA SER A 525 -9.88 -16.12 -35.25
C SER A 525 -8.39 -16.46 -35.01
N PRO A 526 -7.81 -17.39 -35.79
CA PRO A 526 -6.48 -17.95 -35.57
C PRO A 526 -5.42 -17.49 -36.61
N SER A 527 -4.14 -17.51 -36.23
CA SER A 527 -3.04 -17.72 -37.18
C SER A 527 -1.73 -18.16 -36.51
N CYS A 528 -1.17 -19.24 -37.08
CA CYS A 528 0.23 -19.68 -37.08
C CYS A 528 0.71 -20.70 -36.02
N MET A 529 1.46 -21.66 -36.55
CA MET A 529 1.67 -23.05 -36.14
C MET A 529 2.99 -23.29 -35.37
N PRO A 530 3.22 -24.52 -34.87
CA PRO A 530 4.27 -24.87 -33.90
C PRO A 530 5.52 -25.51 -34.53
N SER A 531 6.65 -25.46 -33.82
CA SER A 531 7.79 -26.35 -34.08
C SER A 531 8.63 -26.57 -32.82
N TRP A 532 8.37 -27.63 -32.06
CA TRP A 532 9.37 -28.24 -31.18
C TRP A 532 9.23 -29.77 -31.25
N THR A 533 10.26 -30.40 -31.80
CA THR A 533 10.49 -31.84 -31.83
C THR A 533 10.98 -32.34 -30.46
N PRO A 534 10.68 -33.60 -30.09
CA PRO A 534 11.24 -34.25 -28.91
C PRO A 534 12.43 -35.15 -29.28
N LEU A 535 13.47 -35.24 -28.46
CA LEU A 535 14.35 -36.43 -28.43
C LEU A 535 15.19 -36.56 -27.14
N SER A 536 14.92 -37.68 -26.47
CA SER A 536 15.84 -38.60 -25.75
C SER A 536 16.53 -38.19 -24.45
N CYS A 537 16.08 -38.85 -23.38
CA CYS A 537 16.87 -39.47 -22.33
C CYS A 537 18.28 -39.94 -22.73
N ARG A 538 19.28 -39.71 -21.86
CA ARG A 538 20.25 -40.74 -21.46
C ARG A 538 20.95 -40.44 -20.13
N LEU A 539 20.82 -41.40 -19.22
CA LEU A 539 21.62 -41.63 -18.02
C LEU A 539 23.13 -41.82 -18.31
N ARG A 540 23.98 -41.40 -17.35
CA ARG A 540 25.19 -42.10 -16.80
C ARG A 540 25.81 -41.18 -15.71
N LYS A 541 25.73 -41.49 -14.41
CA LYS A 541 26.59 -42.37 -13.58
C LYS A 541 28.11 -42.06 -13.61
N CYS A 542 28.59 -41.68 -12.42
CA CYS A 542 29.89 -41.95 -11.77
C CYS A 542 31.20 -41.66 -12.52
N SER A 543 31.96 -40.70 -11.98
CA SER A 543 33.29 -40.91 -11.37
C SER A 543 33.55 -39.77 -10.39
#